data_AF-A0A9Q1C8G7-F1
#
_entry.id   AF-A0A9Q1C8G7-F1
#
_cell.length_a   1.000
_cell.length_b   1.000
_cell.length_c   1.000
_cell.angle_alpha   90.00
_cell.angle_beta   90.00
_cell.angle_gamma   90.00
#
_symmetry.space_group_name_H-M   'P 1'
#
loop_
_entity.id
_entity.type
_entity.pdbx_description
1 polymer ?
#
loop_
_entity_poly.entity_id
_entity_poly.type
_entity_poly.pdbx_seq_one_letter_code
_entity_poly.pdbx_strand_id
1 'polypeptide(L)'
;MSTRMDRIRGLLLSRYFSKITSWVEAQDFCRNVGANGYSTGNNYQRSDLTSIHSAAEENFLYNYWVSCRDSRETDVRTLFIGLNDPLRNRVWKWADGSEVDYLNWAPGEPNNLNNYGEYYGTMYNSKKWNDEHVGDVKEFTFICKMPRYSCGTYN
;
A
#
# COMPACT_ATOMS: atom_id res chain seq x y z
N MET A 1 16.33 -13.27 -8.93
CA MET A 1 15.16 -14.16 -9.11
C MET A 1 14.55 -14.44 -7.74
N SER A 2 13.40 -13.84 -7.42
CA SER A 2 12.72 -14.00 -6.11
C SER A 2 11.89 -15.29 -6.10
N THR A 3 12.06 -16.14 -5.08
CA THR A 3 11.43 -17.47 -5.04
C THR A 3 9.96 -17.40 -4.58
N ARG A 4 9.17 -18.44 -4.86
CA ARG A 4 7.75 -18.55 -4.44
C ARG A 4 7.59 -18.46 -2.91
N MET A 5 8.56 -18.95 -2.13
CA MET A 5 8.57 -18.79 -0.66
C MET A 5 8.93 -17.37 -0.24
N ASP A 6 9.76 -16.68 -1.03
CA ASP A 6 10.06 -15.26 -0.86
C ASP A 6 8.94 -14.32 -1.30
N ARG A 7 7.78 -14.83 -1.71
CA ARG A 7 6.56 -14.02 -1.85
C ARG A 7 5.61 -14.26 -0.69
N ILE A 8 5.47 -15.52 -0.26
CA ILE A 8 4.58 -15.91 0.86
C ILE A 8 5.04 -15.33 2.21
N ARG A 9 6.35 -15.25 2.48
CA ARG A 9 6.88 -14.76 3.78
C ARG A 9 6.76 -13.24 3.99
N GLY A 10 6.29 -12.47 3.00
CA GLY A 10 6.28 -10.98 3.00
C GLY A 10 4.90 -10.49 3.42
N LEU A 11 3.94 -11.36 3.18
CA LEU A 11 2.56 -11.29 3.60
C LEU A 11 2.40 -11.44 5.13
N LEU A 12 3.42 -11.92 5.85
CA LEU A 12 3.40 -12.09 7.32
C LEU A 12 3.79 -10.84 8.11
N LEU A 13 4.18 -9.75 7.43
CA LEU A 13 4.61 -8.50 8.05
C LEU A 13 3.74 -7.32 7.58
N SER A 14 2.45 -7.58 7.39
CA SER A 14 1.45 -6.57 7.04
C SER A 14 0.59 -6.22 8.25
N ARG A 15 0.27 -4.94 8.42
CA ARG A 15 -0.62 -4.48 9.50
C ARG A 15 -1.66 -3.50 8.97
N TYR A 16 -2.92 -3.82 9.21
CA TYR A 16 -4.07 -2.97 8.89
C TYR A 16 -4.26 -1.85 9.91
N PHE A 17 -4.69 -0.69 9.42
CA PHE A 17 -5.11 0.46 10.21
C PHE A 17 -6.35 1.12 9.59
N SER A 18 -7.24 1.64 10.46
CA SER A 18 -8.37 2.51 10.10
C SER A 18 -8.19 3.84 10.82
N LYS A 19 -8.07 4.95 10.08
CA LYS A 19 -7.88 6.30 10.63
C LYS A 19 -8.46 7.33 9.67
N ILE A 20 -8.95 8.44 10.22
CA ILE A 20 -9.18 9.67 9.44
C ILE A 20 -7.81 10.24 9.07
N THR A 21 -7.42 10.15 7.80
CA THR A 21 -6.09 10.53 7.35
C THR A 21 -6.05 10.71 5.82
N SER A 22 -5.07 11.45 5.32
CA SER A 22 -4.71 11.50 3.90
C SER A 22 -3.74 10.36 3.51
N TRP A 23 -3.52 10.15 2.20
CA TRP A 23 -2.54 9.17 1.73
C TRP A 23 -1.12 9.46 2.24
N VAL A 24 -0.72 10.74 2.24
CA VAL A 24 0.64 11.16 2.67
C VAL A 24 0.85 10.87 4.14
N GLU A 25 -0.15 11.20 4.98
CA GLU A 25 -0.10 10.90 6.40
C GLU A 25 -0.13 9.39 6.69
N ALA A 26 -0.86 8.60 5.90
CA ALA A 26 -0.85 7.13 6.01
C ALA A 26 0.53 6.54 5.67
N GLN A 27 1.19 7.06 4.63
CA GLN A 27 2.57 6.71 4.30
C GLN A 27 3.53 7.05 5.44
N ASP A 28 3.47 8.27 5.95
CA ASP A 28 4.32 8.70 7.06
C ASP A 28 4.07 7.84 8.30
N PHE A 29 2.81 7.51 8.57
CA PHE A 29 2.47 6.57 9.63
C PHE A 29 3.16 5.22 9.39
N CYS A 30 3.02 4.61 8.21
CA CYS A 30 3.62 3.33 7.89
C CYS A 30 5.14 3.32 8.03
N ARG A 31 5.81 4.42 7.67
CA ARG A 31 7.25 4.62 7.85
C ARG A 31 7.69 4.69 9.31
N ASN A 32 6.77 5.04 10.21
CA ASN A 32 7.04 5.17 11.65
C ASN A 32 6.57 3.96 12.47
N VAL A 33 5.56 3.17 12.04
CA VAL A 33 5.12 1.97 12.80
C VAL A 33 6.02 0.74 12.68
N GLY A 34 6.77 0.61 11.58
CA GLY A 34 7.61 -0.59 11.34
C GLY A 34 8.99 -0.55 12.01
N ALA A 35 9.40 0.59 12.56
CA ALA A 35 10.61 0.69 13.35
C ALA A 35 10.24 0.40 14.81
N ASN A 36 10.63 -0.76 15.35
CA ASN A 36 10.71 -0.96 16.80
C ASN A 36 11.79 -0.05 17.42
N GLY A 37 11.77 1.27 17.16
CA GLY A 37 12.84 2.22 17.49
C GLY A 37 14.13 2.06 16.68
N TYR A 38 14.27 1.03 15.82
CA TYR A 38 15.46 0.83 15.00
C TYR A 38 15.36 1.61 13.69
N SER A 39 15.84 2.85 13.73
CA SER A 39 16.30 3.57 12.54
C SER A 39 17.54 2.84 12.01
N THR A 40 17.36 1.85 11.13
CA THR A 40 18.49 1.36 10.33
C THR A 40 18.88 2.53 9.43
N GLY A 41 20.09 3.08 9.61
CA GLY A 41 20.63 4.22 8.87
C GLY A 41 20.84 3.98 7.37
N ASN A 42 20.01 3.14 6.75
CA ASN A 42 20.10 2.63 5.40
C ASN A 42 18.69 2.71 4.80
N ASN A 43 18.53 3.48 3.73
CA ASN A 43 17.23 3.86 3.14
C ASN A 43 16.45 2.72 2.43
N TYR A 44 16.85 1.46 2.59
CA TYR A 44 16.38 0.37 1.72
C TYR A 44 15.42 -0.63 2.40
N GLN A 45 15.20 -0.54 3.71
CA GLN A 45 14.37 -1.47 4.46
C GLN A 45 13.53 -0.74 5.51
N ARG A 46 12.65 0.16 5.05
CA ARG A 46 11.62 0.77 5.91
C ARG A 46 10.26 0.16 5.58
N SER A 47 9.41 0.11 6.60
CA SER A 47 7.99 -0.14 6.39
C SER A 47 7.39 1.00 5.58
N ASP A 48 6.47 0.69 4.68
CA ASP A 48 5.74 1.69 3.90
C ASP A 48 4.31 1.18 3.62
N LEU A 49 3.49 1.98 2.94
CA LEU A 49 2.22 1.52 2.41
C LEU A 49 2.44 0.32 1.46
N THR A 50 1.49 -0.61 1.44
CA THR A 50 1.67 -1.88 0.75
C THR A 50 1.87 -1.71 -0.76
N SER A 51 2.92 -2.36 -1.28
CA SER A 51 3.13 -2.67 -2.69
C SER A 51 2.42 -3.97 -3.09
N ILE A 52 2.11 -4.14 -4.38
CA ILE A 52 1.45 -5.32 -4.94
C ILE A 52 2.14 -5.73 -6.24
N HIS A 53 2.70 -6.95 -6.27
CA HIS A 53 3.52 -7.47 -7.38
C HIS A 53 2.92 -8.72 -8.05
N SER A 54 1.72 -9.13 -7.65
CA SER A 54 1.01 -10.24 -8.28
C SER A 54 -0.45 -10.31 -7.86
N ALA A 55 -1.27 -10.97 -8.68
CA ALA A 55 -2.66 -11.29 -8.32
C ALA A 55 -2.77 -12.14 -7.03
N ALA A 56 -1.76 -12.98 -6.74
CA ALA A 56 -1.75 -13.77 -5.50
C ALA A 56 -1.55 -12.89 -4.26
N GLU A 57 -0.63 -11.92 -4.34
CA GLU A 57 -0.41 -10.93 -3.28
C GLU A 57 -1.61 -10.02 -3.09
N GLU A 58 -2.21 -9.53 -4.18
CA GLU A 58 -3.44 -8.75 -4.13
C GLU A 58 -4.59 -9.49 -3.44
N ASN A 59 -4.81 -10.76 -3.81
CA ASN A 59 -5.83 -11.58 -3.18
C ASN A 59 -5.60 -11.77 -1.68
N PHE A 60 -4.34 -11.96 -1.27
CA PHE A 60 -4.00 -12.03 0.15
C PHE A 60 -4.31 -10.71 0.86
N LEU A 61 -3.81 -9.58 0.36
CA LEU A 61 -3.99 -8.26 0.97
C LEU A 61 -5.47 -7.88 1.04
N TYR A 62 -6.23 -8.16 -0.01
CA TYR A 62 -7.67 -7.98 -0.04
C TYR A 62 -8.37 -8.81 1.05
N ASN A 63 -8.10 -10.12 1.13
CA ASN A 63 -8.72 -10.97 2.13
C ASN A 63 -8.35 -10.54 3.55
N TYR A 64 -7.09 -10.15 3.77
CA TYR A 64 -6.64 -9.58 5.04
C TYR A 64 -7.39 -8.30 5.40
N TRP A 65 -7.47 -7.34 4.47
CA TRP A 65 -8.23 -6.11 4.62
C TRP A 65 -9.70 -6.36 4.98
N VAL A 66 -10.36 -7.24 4.23
CA VAL A 66 -11.77 -7.60 4.45
C VAL A 66 -11.97 -8.29 5.80
N SER A 67 -11.00 -9.07 6.27
CA SER A 67 -11.06 -9.76 7.57
C SER A 67 -10.88 -8.84 8.78
N CYS A 68 -10.20 -7.70 8.63
CA CYS A 68 -9.88 -6.79 9.73
C CYS A 68 -10.89 -5.66 9.91
N ARG A 69 -11.63 -5.30 8.86
CA ARG A 69 -12.58 -4.17 8.87
C ARG A 69 -13.95 -4.57 9.43
N ASP A 70 -14.64 -3.65 10.10
CA ASP A 70 -15.97 -3.92 10.70
C ASP A 70 -17.01 -4.24 9.62
N SER A 71 -17.74 -5.35 9.69
CA SER A 71 -18.80 -5.66 8.71
C SER A 71 -19.94 -4.62 8.62
N ARG A 72 -20.06 -3.71 9.61
CA ARG A 72 -21.19 -2.78 9.78
C ARG A 72 -21.00 -1.41 9.13
N GLU A 73 -19.80 -1.05 8.69
CA GLU A 73 -19.61 0.20 7.93
C GLU A 73 -20.15 0.01 6.51
N THR A 74 -21.18 0.78 6.18
CA THR A 74 -21.93 0.71 4.91
C THR A 74 -21.34 1.57 3.80
N ASP A 75 -20.26 2.30 4.05
CA ASP A 75 -19.68 3.22 3.08
C ASP A 75 -18.77 2.50 2.09
N VAL A 76 -18.65 3.08 0.90
CA VAL A 76 -17.73 2.63 -0.16
C VAL A 76 -16.32 2.59 0.43
N ARG A 77 -15.86 1.38 0.75
CA ARG A 77 -14.55 1.20 1.36
C ARG A 77 -13.46 1.20 0.31
N THR A 78 -12.49 2.04 0.53
CA THR A 78 -11.27 2.11 -0.27
C THR A 78 -10.06 1.88 0.64
N LEU A 79 -9.10 1.12 0.15
CA LEU A 79 -7.84 0.85 0.82
C LEU A 79 -6.75 1.70 0.17
N PHE A 80 -6.04 2.56 0.91
CA PHE A 80 -4.80 3.16 0.40
C PHE A 80 -3.74 2.07 0.19
N ILE A 81 -3.14 2.10 -0.99
CA ILE A 81 -1.98 1.29 -1.37
C ILE A 81 -0.80 2.20 -1.65
N GLY A 82 0.43 1.67 -1.64
CA GLY A 82 1.64 2.47 -1.78
C GLY A 82 1.90 3.05 -3.18
N LEU A 83 0.99 2.86 -4.13
CA LEU A 83 1.17 3.34 -5.50
C LEU A 83 0.98 4.86 -5.54
N ASN A 84 1.86 5.60 -6.21
CA ASN A 84 1.75 7.05 -6.35
C ASN A 84 2.40 7.55 -7.66
N ASP A 85 2.00 8.73 -8.13
CA ASP A 85 2.60 9.47 -9.26
C ASP A 85 3.34 10.72 -8.74
N PRO A 86 4.58 10.58 -8.25
CA PRO A 86 5.25 11.66 -7.54
C PRO A 86 5.68 12.81 -8.46
N LEU A 87 5.81 12.55 -9.76
CA LEU A 87 6.20 13.55 -10.76
C LEU A 87 5.00 14.13 -11.51
N ARG A 88 3.77 13.68 -11.19
CA ARG A 88 2.52 14.14 -11.79
C ARG A 88 2.53 14.02 -13.32
N ASN A 89 3.17 12.97 -13.82
CA ASN A 89 3.40 12.74 -15.24
C ASN A 89 2.86 11.38 -15.70
N ARG A 90 1.96 10.77 -14.92
CA ARG A 90 1.36 9.45 -15.12
C ARG A 90 2.34 8.29 -15.03
N VAL A 91 3.53 8.52 -14.47
CA VAL A 91 4.51 7.47 -14.19
C VAL A 91 4.42 7.06 -12.73
N TRP A 92 3.68 5.98 -12.50
CA TRP A 92 3.42 5.43 -11.19
C TRP A 92 4.64 4.72 -10.59
N LYS A 93 4.79 4.82 -9.27
CA LYS A 93 5.85 4.21 -8.47
C LYS A 93 5.29 3.67 -7.16
N TRP A 94 5.90 2.62 -6.63
CA TRP A 94 5.62 2.19 -5.26
C TRP A 94 6.39 3.06 -4.26
N ALA A 95 5.73 3.38 -3.16
CA ALA A 95 6.25 4.16 -2.05
C ALA A 95 7.49 3.53 -1.37
N ASP A 96 7.52 2.19 -1.33
CA ASP A 96 8.63 1.40 -0.78
C ASP A 96 9.84 1.32 -1.73
N GLY A 97 9.75 1.92 -2.92
CA GLY A 97 10.80 1.93 -3.93
C GLY A 97 10.91 0.65 -4.77
N SER A 98 10.00 -0.32 -4.59
CA SER A 98 9.93 -1.51 -5.44
C SER A 98 9.49 -1.18 -6.88
N GLU A 99 9.84 -2.06 -7.82
CA GLU A 99 9.46 -1.90 -9.23
C GLU A 99 7.94 -2.07 -9.41
N VAL A 100 7.36 -1.30 -10.33
CA VAL A 100 5.96 -1.47 -10.74
C VAL A 100 5.91 -2.54 -11.84
N ASP A 101 5.68 -3.78 -11.44
CA ASP A 101 5.64 -4.98 -12.30
C ASP A 101 4.23 -5.62 -12.38
N TYR A 102 3.28 -5.09 -11.62
CA TYR A 102 1.88 -5.50 -11.60
C TYR A 102 0.98 -4.27 -11.47
N LEU A 103 -0.07 -4.22 -12.30
CA LEU A 103 -1.08 -3.17 -12.30
C LEU A 103 -2.47 -3.81 -12.40
N ASN A 104 -3.44 -3.31 -11.62
CA ASN A 104 -4.81 -3.80 -11.64
C ASN A 104 -5.85 -2.67 -11.58
N TRP A 105 -5.64 -1.63 -12.38
CA TRP A 105 -6.56 -0.51 -12.55
C TRP A 105 -8.00 -0.95 -12.83
N ALA A 106 -8.96 -0.21 -12.28
CA ALA A 106 -10.35 -0.32 -12.68
C ALA A 106 -10.51 0.14 -14.14
N PRO A 107 -11.56 -0.31 -14.86
CA PRO A 107 -11.82 0.17 -16.21
C PRO A 107 -11.94 1.70 -16.23
N GLY A 108 -11.10 2.36 -17.02
CA GLY A 108 -11.03 3.82 -17.12
C GLY A 108 -9.90 4.45 -16.30
N GLU A 109 -9.31 3.73 -15.33
CA GLU A 109 -8.26 4.25 -14.46
C GLU A 109 -6.84 4.01 -14.99
N PRO A 110 -5.85 4.83 -14.59
CA PRO A 110 -5.98 6.05 -13.79
C PRO A 110 -6.47 7.23 -14.63
N ASN A 111 -7.53 7.91 -14.19
CA ASN A 111 -8.26 8.88 -15.01
C ASN A 111 -8.01 10.35 -14.59
N ASN A 112 -7.56 10.58 -13.36
CA ASN A 112 -7.46 11.91 -12.75
C ASN A 112 -8.71 12.74 -12.94
N LEU A 113 -9.73 12.31 -12.21
CA LEU A 113 -11.09 12.70 -12.42
C LEU A 113 -11.20 14.22 -12.33
N ASN A 114 -11.77 14.82 -13.37
CA ASN A 114 -11.94 16.26 -13.51
C ASN A 114 -10.64 17.09 -13.43
N ASN A 115 -9.48 16.47 -13.64
CA ASN A 115 -8.16 17.07 -13.50
C ASN A 115 -7.84 17.63 -12.10
N TYR A 116 -8.39 17.04 -11.04
CA TYR A 116 -8.16 17.54 -9.68
C TYR A 116 -6.81 17.19 -9.08
N GLY A 117 -6.03 16.30 -9.71
CA GLY A 117 -4.72 15.90 -9.21
C GLY A 117 -4.79 14.65 -8.35
N GLU A 118 -5.38 13.61 -8.94
CA GLU A 118 -5.34 12.25 -8.39
C GLU A 118 -3.98 11.63 -8.71
N TYR A 119 -3.19 11.41 -7.66
CA TYR A 119 -1.80 10.97 -7.77
C TYR A 119 -1.49 9.80 -6.82
N TYR A 120 -2.51 9.24 -6.16
CA TYR A 120 -2.32 8.25 -5.11
C TYR A 120 -3.21 7.04 -5.33
N GLY A 121 -2.65 5.84 -5.22
CA GLY A 121 -3.35 4.61 -5.51
C GLY A 121 -4.25 4.18 -4.35
N THR A 122 -5.44 3.74 -4.71
CA THR A 122 -6.37 3.08 -3.80
C THR A 122 -6.90 1.78 -4.41
N MET A 123 -7.39 0.86 -3.58
CA MET A 123 -8.03 -0.39 -4.01
C MET A 123 -9.48 -0.46 -3.51
N TYR A 124 -10.39 -0.78 -4.42
CA TYR A 124 -11.81 -0.97 -4.14
C TYR A 124 -12.14 -2.37 -3.62
N ASN A 125 -13.39 -2.55 -3.17
CA ASN A 125 -13.97 -3.86 -2.87
C ASN A 125 -13.94 -4.87 -4.04
N SER A 126 -13.85 -4.38 -5.28
CA SER A 126 -13.69 -5.20 -6.48
C SER A 126 -12.24 -5.67 -6.73
N LYS A 127 -11.30 -5.30 -5.84
CA LYS A 127 -9.83 -5.45 -5.99
C LYS A 127 -9.21 -4.56 -7.05
N LYS A 128 -10.02 -3.79 -7.79
CA LYS A 128 -9.54 -2.88 -8.82
C LYS A 128 -9.06 -1.57 -8.21
N TRP A 129 -8.10 -0.96 -8.88
CA TRP A 129 -7.42 0.24 -8.37
C TRP A 129 -7.96 1.52 -8.98
N ASN A 130 -7.80 2.61 -8.23
CA ASN A 130 -8.18 3.97 -8.61
C ASN A 130 -7.07 4.94 -8.23
N ASP A 131 -6.91 6.03 -8.99
CA ASP A 131 -6.15 7.19 -8.53
C ASP A 131 -7.04 8.12 -7.70
N GLU A 132 -6.52 8.57 -6.55
CA GLU A 132 -7.23 9.37 -5.56
C GLU A 132 -6.51 10.70 -5.30
N HIS A 133 -7.28 11.70 -4.89
CA HIS A 133 -6.85 13.07 -4.71
C HIS A 133 -6.03 13.29 -3.41
N VAL A 134 -5.12 14.27 -3.43
CA VAL A 134 -4.19 14.57 -2.31
C VAL A 134 -4.86 15.07 -1.03
N GLY A 135 -6.07 15.62 -1.14
CA GLY A 135 -6.72 16.40 -0.08
C GLY A 135 -7.95 15.75 0.56
N ASP A 136 -8.34 14.56 0.14
CA ASP A 136 -9.54 13.91 0.64
C ASP A 136 -9.22 13.23 1.99
N VAL A 137 -9.25 14.00 3.06
CA VAL A 137 -9.21 13.46 4.42
C VAL A 137 -10.57 12.80 4.70
N LYS A 138 -10.61 11.48 4.57
CA LYS A 138 -11.76 10.65 4.95
C LYS A 138 -11.29 9.57 5.92
N GLU A 139 -12.22 8.85 6.53
CA GLU A 139 -11.87 7.61 7.21
C GLU A 139 -11.45 6.59 6.15
N PHE A 140 -10.14 6.55 5.88
CA PHE A 140 -9.55 5.59 4.98
C PHE A 140 -8.88 4.48 5.77
N THR A 141 -8.85 3.32 5.12
CA THR A 141 -8.14 2.17 5.62
C THR A 141 -6.85 2.00 4.85
N PHE A 142 -5.81 1.49 5.50
CA PHE A 142 -4.53 1.26 4.85
C PHE A 142 -3.78 0.08 5.47
N ILE A 143 -2.88 -0.51 4.68
CA ILE A 143 -2.01 -1.59 5.14
C ILE A 143 -0.57 -1.12 5.02
N CYS A 144 0.15 -1.18 6.14
CA CYS A 144 1.60 -1.04 6.15
C CYS A 144 2.24 -2.40 5.89
N LYS A 145 3.19 -2.47 4.96
CA LYS A 145 3.99 -3.66 4.66
C LYS A 145 5.41 -3.41 5.15
N MET A 146 5.85 -4.23 6.09
CA MET A 146 7.20 -4.12 6.67
C MET A 146 8.18 -5.03 5.91
N PRO A 147 9.45 -4.62 5.79
CA PRO A 147 10.48 -5.43 5.15
C PRO A 147 10.74 -6.70 5.95
N ARG A 148 11.14 -7.77 5.26
CA ARG A 148 11.65 -8.94 5.95
C ARG A 148 12.98 -8.61 6.59
N TYR A 149 13.02 -8.60 7.91
CA TYR A 149 14.30 -8.74 8.61
C TYR A 149 14.88 -10.10 8.25
N SER A 150 16.01 -10.12 7.54
CA SER A 150 16.85 -11.32 7.51
C SER A 150 17.35 -11.53 8.94
N CYS A 151 17.00 -12.66 9.57
CA CYS A 151 17.65 -13.07 10.81
C CYS A 151 19.14 -13.22 10.48
N GLY A 152 19.97 -12.33 11.02
CA GLY A 152 21.42 -12.38 10.80
C GLY A 152 21.99 -13.61 11.49
N THR A 153 22.64 -14.48 10.73
CA THR A 153 23.63 -15.40 11.33
C THR A 153 24.84 -14.56 11.67
N TYR A 154 25.04 -14.26 12.95
CA TYR A 154 26.32 -13.76 13.43
C TYR A 154 27.34 -14.90 13.28
N ASN A 155 28.37 -14.67 12.47
CA ASN A 155 29.60 -15.48 12.50
C ASN A 155 30.56 -14.88 13.52
#